data_AF-A0A7C5HA17-F1
#
_entry.id   AF-A0A7C5HA17-F1
#
_cell.length_a   1.000
_cell.length_b   1.000
_cell.length_c   1.000
_cell.angle_alpha   90.00
_cell.angle_beta   90.00
_cell.angle_gamma   90.00
#
_symmetry.space_group_name_H-M   'P 1'
#
loop_
_entity.id
_entity.type
_entity.pdbx_description
1 polymer ?
#
loop_
_entity_poly.entity_id
_entity_poly.type
_entity_poly.pdbx_seq_one_letter_code
_entity_poly.pdbx_strand_id
1 'polypeptide(L)' 'MNINDVTSSVAEELKLFQERYKTVLHSSNSLVDKVTRYVLRQQGKQIRPTLVILGAKVCGGVND' A
#
# COMPACT_ATOMS: atom_id res chain seq x y z
N MET A 1 -11.57 20.08 0.68
CA MET A 1 -11.54 18.60 0.74
C MET A 1 -10.10 18.18 0.54
N ASN A 2 -9.41 17.83 1.63
CA ASN A 2 -8.00 17.45 1.60
C ASN A 2 -7.91 15.94 1.29
N ILE A 3 -6.86 15.52 0.58
CA ILE A 3 -6.63 14.09 0.30
C ILE A 3 -6.51 13.28 1.59
N ASN A 4 -6.02 13.93 2.65
CA ASN A 4 -5.90 13.35 3.99
C ASN A 4 -7.26 12.94 4.58
N ASP A 5 -8.32 13.70 4.28
CA ASP A 5 -9.67 13.42 4.77
C ASP A 5 -10.21 12.12 4.14
N VAL A 6 -9.91 11.91 2.86
CA VAL A 6 -10.33 10.73 2.10
C VAL A 6 -9.54 9.48 2.55
N THR A 7 -8.23 9.63 2.75
CA THR A 7 -7.38 8.52 3.22
C THR A 7 -7.61 8.14 4.68
N SER A 8 -8.15 9.03 5.52
CA SER A 8 -8.39 8.76 6.94
C SER A 8 -9.27 7.52 7.16
N SER A 9 -10.27 7.34 6.30
CA SER A 9 -11.25 6.24 6.37
C SER A 9 -10.68 4.87 6.00
N VAL A 10 -9.51 4.83 5.38
CA VAL A 10 -8.86 3.61 4.89
C VAL A 10 -7.41 3.47 5.37
N ALA A 11 -7.04 4.24 6.40
CA ALA A 11 -5.66 4.35 6.86
C ALA A 11 -5.12 3.03 7.43
N GLU A 12 -5.97 2.25 8.09
CA GLU A 12 -5.59 0.95 8.66
C GLU A 12 -5.33 -0.09 7.55
N GLU A 13 -6.23 -0.15 6.56
CA GLU A 13 -6.10 -1.03 5.41
C GLU A 13 -4.89 -0.64 4.55
N LEU A 14 -4.59 0.66 4.43
CA LEU A 14 -3.40 1.16 3.76
C LEU A 14 -2.11 0.73 4.48
N LYS A 15 -2.12 0.75 5.82
CA LYS A 15 -0.99 0.31 6.64
C LYS A 15 -0.77 -1.19 6.48
N LEU A 16 -1.84 -1.99 6.53
CA LEU A 16 -1.78 -3.43 6.30
C LEU A 16 -1.24 -3.75 4.89
N PHE A 17 -1.72 -3.02 3.88
CA PHE A 17 -1.19 -3.12 2.52
C PHE A 17 0.32 -2.88 2.48
N GLN A 18 0.83 -1.84 3.15
CA GLN A 18 2.28 -1.55 3.17
C GLN A 18 3.09 -2.66 3.83
N GLU A 19 2.60 -3.23 4.93
CA GLU A 19 3.27 -4.33 5.65
C GLU A 19 3.35 -5.59 4.77
N ARG A 20 2.25 -5.94 4.10
CA ARG A 20 2.21 -7.06 3.15
C ARG A 20 3.07 -6.78 1.92
N TYR A 21 3.01 -5.58 1.37
CA TYR A 21 3.79 -5.16 0.21
C TYR A 21 5.30 -5.28 0.46
N LYS A 22 5.76 -4.89 1.65
CA LYS A 22 7.16 -5.07 2.06
C LYS A 22 7.55 -6.54 2.17
N THR A 23 6.66 -7.38 2.71
CA THR A 23 6.89 -8.81 2.88
C THR A 23 6.96 -9.53 1.53
N VAL A 24 6.03 -9.23 0.62
CA VAL A 24 5.94 -9.86 -0.70
C VAL A 24 7.13 -9.49 -1.60
N LEU A 25 7.62 -8.26 -1.51
CA LEU A 25 8.77 -7.83 -2.32
C LEU A 25 10.12 -8.31 -1.76
N HIS A 26 10.16 -8.84 -0.53
CA HIS A 26 11.40 -9.34 0.05
C HIS A 26 11.95 -10.50 -0.78
N SER A 27 13.24 -10.42 -1.11
CA SER A 27 13.90 -11.43 -1.96
C SER A 27 15.16 -11.95 -1.27
N SER A 28 15.44 -13.24 -1.45
CA SER A 28 16.65 -13.90 -0.95
C SER A 28 17.92 -13.48 -1.70
N ASN A 29 17.77 -12.93 -2.91
CA ASN A 29 18.90 -12.43 -3.70
C ASN A 29 19.26 -10.99 -3.30
N SER A 30 20.53 -10.78 -2.94
CA SER A 30 21.05 -9.49 -2.45
C SER A 30 20.97 -8.34 -3.45
N LEU A 31 20.99 -8.60 -4.77
CA LEU A 31 20.80 -7.58 -5.79
C LEU A 31 19.33 -7.16 -5.91
N VAL A 32 18.43 -8.15 -5.90
CA VAL A 32 16.99 -7.92 -5.98
C VAL A 32 16.51 -7.21 -4.72
N ASP A 33 17.00 -7.60 -3.53
CA ASP A 33 16.65 -6.95 -2.26
C ASP A 33 17.05 -5.46 -2.24
N LYS A 34 18.18 -5.08 -2.86
CA LYS A 34 18.56 -3.66 -3.01
C LYS A 34 17.57 -2.86 -3.85
N VAL A 35 17.13 -3.43 -4.99
CA VAL A 35 16.14 -2.79 -5.86
C VAL A 35 14.80 -2.69 -5.15
N THR A 36 14.34 -3.79 -4.52
CA THR A 36 13.13 -3.81 -3.70
C THR A 36 13.15 -2.72 -2.63
N ARG A 37 14.23 -2.61 -1.84
CA ARG A 37 14.35 -1.58 -0.78
C ARG A 37 14.29 -0.17 -1.34
N TYR A 38 14.87 0.05 -2.52
CA TYR A 38 14.80 1.34 -3.20
C TYR A 38 13.36 1.68 -3.63
N VAL A 39 12.65 0.72 -4.22
CA VAL A 39 11.23 0.86 -4.62
C VAL A 39 10.34 1.11 -3.39
N LEU A 40 10.55 0.37 -2.29
CA LEU A 40 9.80 0.55 -1.04
C LEU A 40 10.01 1.92 -0.39
N ARG A 41 11.18 2.53 -0.56
CA ARG A 41 11.47 3.89 -0.07
C ARG A 41 10.76 4.98 -0.85
N GLN A 42 10.39 4.73 -2.11
CA GLN A 42 9.65 5.66 -2.95
C GLN A 42 8.15 5.51 -2.73
N GLN A 43 7.71 5.93 -1.55
CA GLN A 43 6.28 6.09 -1.28
C GLN A 43 5.82 7.40 -1.94
N GLY A 44 5.26 7.29 -3.16
CA GLY A 44 4.55 8.41 -3.78
C GLY A 44 3.30 8.80 -2.97
N LYS A 45 2.38 9.56 -3.57
CA LYS A 45 1.12 9.98 -2.91
C LYS A 45 0.14 8.84 -2.54
N GLN A 46 0.52 7.58 -2.76
CA GLN A 46 -0.28 6.36 -2.51
C GLN A 46 -1.71 6.39 -3.09
N ILE A 47 -1.95 7.22 -4.11
CA ILE A 47 -3.28 7.41 -4.71
C ILE A 47 -3.86 6.12 -5.27
N ARG A 48 -3.00 5.30 -5.92
CA ARG A 48 -3.41 4.02 -6.53
C ARG A 48 -3.95 3.02 -5.50
N PRO A 49 -3.19 2.64 -4.44
CA PRO A 49 -3.70 1.73 -3.43
C PRO A 49 -4.90 2.30 -2.68
N THR A 50 -4.92 3.60 -2.38
CA THR A 50 -6.09 4.25 -1.74
C THR A 50 -7.36 4.08 -2.56
N LEU A 51 -7.31 4.31 -3.87
CA LEU A 51 -8.48 4.17 -4.75
C LEU A 51 -9.01 2.73 -4.80
N VAL A 52 -8.11 1.75 -4.86
CA VAL A 52 -8.48 0.32 -4.88
C VAL A 52 -9.14 -0.08 -3.56
N ILE A 53 -8.56 0.32 -2.43
CA ILE A 53 -9.10 0.01 -1.10
C ILE A 53 -10.46 0.67 -0.87
N LEU A 54 -10.62 1.93 -1.30
CA LEU A 54 -11.92 2.60 -1.27
C LEU A 54 -12.96 1.88 -2.13
N GLY A 55 -12.58 1.46 -3.34
CA GLY A 55 -13.45 0.68 -4.22
C GLY A 55 -13.88 -0.64 -3.58
N ALA A 56 -12.94 -1.37 -2.97
CA ALA A 56 -13.24 -2.60 -2.24
C ALA A 56 -14.20 -2.37 -1.07
N LYS A 57 -13.98 -1.29 -0.29
CA LYS A 57 -14.86 -0.89 0.83
C LYS A 57 -16.29 -0.61 0.38
N VAL A 58 -16.47 -0.01 -0.81
CA VAL A 58 -17.79 0.21 -1.42
C VAL A 58 -18.43 -1.09 -1.92
N CYS A 59 -17.62 -2.02 -2.46
CA CYS A 59 -18.10 -3.27 -3.06
C CYS A 59 -18.36 -4.42 -2.07
N GLY A 60 -18.32 -4.17 -0.76
CA GLY A 60 -18.59 -5.19 0.27
C GLY A 60 -17.46 -5.48 1.25
N GLY A 61 -16.37 -4.72 1.20
CA GLY A 61 -15.25 -4.80 2.15
C GLY A 61 -13.92 -5.15 1.49
N VAL A 62 -12.85 -4.96 2.25
CA VAL A 62 -11.49 -5.35 1.84
C VAL A 62 -11.23 -6.78 2.31
N ASN A 63 -10.85 -7.68 1.40
CA ASN A 63 -10.52 -9.08 1.67
C ASN A 63 -8.99 -9.31 1.58
N ASP A 64 -8.48 -10.41 2.17
CA ASP A 64 -7.03 -10.79 2.16
C ASP A 64 -6.56 -11.27 0.78
#